data_AF-A0A838DB46-F1
#
_entry.id   AF-A0A838DB46-F1
#
_cell.length_a   1.000
_cell.length_b   1.000
_cell.length_c   1.000
_cell.angle_alpha   90.00
_cell.angle_beta   90.00
_cell.angle_gamma   90.00
#
_symmetry.space_group_name_H-M   'P 1'
#
loop_
_entity.id
_entity.type
_entity.pdbx_description
1 polymer ?
#
loop_
_entity_poly.entity_id
_entity_poly.type
_entity_poly.pdbx_seq_one_letter_code
_entity_poly.pdbx_strand_id
1 'polypeptide(L)' 'MNGINTDEFHSCFNGKKYDSFVENDIAFANSLGFHATPSFLIMNSEGSIIKKIEGPKPFPIFSSIIESIEKETATN' A
#
# COMPACT_ATOMS: atom_id res chain seq x y z
N MET A 1 5.51 9.85 -26.79
CA MET A 1 5.52 8.88 -25.69
C MET A 1 6.98 8.47 -25.50
N ASN A 2 7.58 8.81 -24.36
CA ASN A 2 8.96 8.39 -24.09
C ASN A 2 8.87 6.97 -23.54
N GLY A 3 9.41 6.00 -24.28
CA GLY A 3 9.48 4.61 -23.84
C GLY A 3 10.53 4.43 -22.74
N ILE A 4 10.46 3.29 -22.06
CA ILE A 4 11.50 2.87 -21.11
C ILE A 4 12.78 2.51 -21.89
N ASN A 5 13.95 2.82 -21.34
CA ASN A 5 15.20 2.27 -21.84
C ASN A 5 15.24 0.77 -21.51
N THR A 6 15.22 -0.08 -22.53
CA THR A 6 15.17 -1.54 -22.37
C THR A 6 16.41 -2.11 -21.72
N ASP A 7 17.59 -1.55 -22.01
CA ASP A 7 18.85 -2.04 -21.43
C ASP A 7 18.92 -1.75 -19.94
N GLU A 8 18.47 -0.55 -19.54
CA GLU A 8 18.34 -0.17 -18.14
C GLU A 8 17.29 -1.03 -17.42
N PHE A 9 16.14 -1.27 -18.07
CA PHE A 9 15.11 -2.16 -17.53
C PHE A 9 15.64 -3.57 -17.29
N HIS A 10 16.32 -4.16 -18.28
CA HIS A 10 16.89 -5.51 -18.14
C HIS A 10 17.96 -5.56 -17.05
N SER A 11 18.82 -4.54 -16.97
CA SER A 11 19.82 -4.43 -15.91
C SER A 11 19.15 -4.40 -14.52
N CYS A 12 18.12 -3.56 -14.34
CA CYS A 12 17.37 -3.47 -13.09
C CYS A 12 16.65 -4.77 -12.74
N PHE A 13 15.94 -5.37 -13.70
CA PHE A 13 15.15 -6.58 -13.50
C PHE A 13 16.05 -7.79 -13.19
N ASN A 14 17.11 -8.00 -13.95
CA ASN A 14 18.04 -9.12 -13.76
C ASN A 14 18.90 -8.94 -12.50
N GLY A 15 19.16 -7.69 -12.12
CA GLY A 15 19.93 -7.36 -10.92
C GLY A 15 19.22 -7.72 -9.61
N LYS A 16 17.90 -7.98 -9.63
CA LYS A 16 17.10 -8.46 -8.48
C LYS A 16 17.28 -7.63 -7.21
N LYS A 17 17.66 -6.36 -7.37
CA LYS A 17 18.09 -5.48 -6.28
C LYS A 17 17.04 -5.33 -5.19
N TYR A 18 15.76 -5.46 -5.56
CA TYR A 18 14.62 -5.22 -4.70
C TYR A 18 13.84 -6.51 -4.34
N ASP A 19 14.30 -7.69 -4.74
CA ASP A 19 13.57 -8.95 -4.48
C ASP A 19 13.30 -9.16 -2.98
N SER A 20 14.32 -8.94 -2.13
CA SER A 20 14.17 -9.08 -0.69
C SER A 20 13.22 -8.04 -0.08
N PHE A 21 13.16 -6.83 -0.63
CA PHE A 21 12.19 -5.81 -0.21
C PHE A 21 10.77 -6.24 -0.55
N VAL A 22 10.55 -6.74 -1.78
CA VAL A 22 9.25 -7.26 -2.21
C VAL A 22 8.80 -8.43 -1.34
N GLU A 23 9.69 -9.39 -1.07
CA GLU A 23 9.38 -10.54 -0.21
C GLU A 23 9.05 -10.12 1.23
N ASN A 24 9.81 -9.16 1.79
CA ASN A 24 9.56 -8.63 3.13
C ASN A 24 8.22 -7.88 3.21
N ASP A 25 7.87 -7.11 2.19
CA ASP A 25 6.60 -6.37 2.14
C ASP A 25 5.41 -7.33 2.01
N ILE A 26 5.54 -8.41 1.22
CA ILE A 26 4.54 -9.48 1.14
C ILE A 26 4.38 -10.18 2.50
N ALA A 27 5.49 -10.54 3.15
CA ALA A 27 5.47 -11.17 4.47
C ALA A 27 4.82 -10.25 5.53
N PHE A 28 5.13 -8.95 5.48
CA PHE A 28 4.52 -7.94 6.33
C PHE A 28 3.00 -7.86 6.11
N ALA A 29 2.53 -7.75 4.87
CA ALA A 29 1.11 -7.74 4.54
C ALA A 29 0.39 -9.00 5.05
N ASN A 30 0.99 -10.18 4.87
CA ASN A 30 0.46 -11.44 5.38
C ASN A 30 0.41 -11.46 6.93
N SER A 31 1.43 -10.92 7.60
CA SER A 31 1.43 -10.81 9.08
C SER A 31 0.33 -9.89 9.61
N LEU A 32 -0.10 -8.92 8.80
CA LEU A 32 -1.25 -8.06 9.09
C LEU A 32 -2.60 -8.72 8.77
N GLY A 33 -2.60 -9.94 8.22
CA GLY A 33 -3.79 -10.72 7.90
C GLY A 33 -4.44 -10.39 6.56
N PHE A 34 -3.69 -9.82 5.61
CA PHE A 34 -4.17 -9.70 4.23
C PHE A 34 -3.93 -10.99 3.45
N HIS A 35 -4.94 -11.40 2.68
CA HIS A 35 -4.97 -12.60 1.87
C HIS A 35 -5.49 -12.36 0.45
N ALA A 36 -6.06 -11.18 0.17
CA ALA A 36 -6.58 -10.82 -1.14
C ALA A 36 -6.09 -9.46 -1.62
N THR A 37 -6.13 -9.26 -2.93
CA THR A 37 -5.82 -7.99 -3.60
C THR A 37 -7.04 -7.46 -4.36
N PRO A 38 -7.23 -6.13 -4.48
CA PRO A 38 -6.44 -5.09 -3.83
C PRO A 38 -6.70 -5.04 -2.32
N SER A 39 -5.70 -4.57 -1.56
CA SER A 39 -5.78 -4.31 -0.13
C SER A 39 -5.17 -2.96 0.18
N PHE A 40 -5.68 -2.28 1.21
CA PHE A 40 -5.29 -0.93 1.58
C PHE A 40 -4.99 -0.84 3.08
N LEU A 41 -3.89 -0.18 3.39
CA LEU A 41 -3.52 0.26 4.73
C LEU A 41 -3.71 1.77 4.80
N ILE A 42 -4.59 2.23 5.68
CA ILE A 42 -4.76 3.65 5.99
C ILE A 42 -3.94 3.94 7.25
N MET A 43 -2.97 4.84 7.12
CA MET A 43 -2.01 5.20 8.17
C MET A 43 -2.07 6.70 8.45
N ASN A 44 -1.73 7.11 9.67
CA ASN A 44 -1.50 8.52 10.00
C ASN A 44 -0.07 8.96 9.65
N SER A 45 0.22 10.25 9.79
CA SER A 45 1.56 10.82 9.50
C SER A 45 2.68 10.29 10.41
N GLU A 46 2.34 9.68 11.54
CA GLU A 46 3.30 9.07 12.48
C GLU A 46 3.58 7.59 12.15
N GLY A 47 2.91 7.04 11.13
CA GLY A 47 3.07 5.64 10.71
C GLY A 47 2.19 4.64 11.48
N SER A 48 1.25 5.10 12.30
CA SER A 48 0.28 4.22 12.97
C SER A 48 -0.79 3.75 11.99
N ILE A 49 -1.09 2.44 12.00
CA ILE A 49 -2.15 1.85 11.18
C ILE A 49 -3.51 2.18 11.80
N ILE A 50 -4.33 2.92 11.07
CA ILE A 50 -5.67 3.35 11.50
C ILE A 50 -6.75 2.40 10.99
N LYS A 51 -6.63 1.94 9.74
CA LYS A 51 -7.62 1.05 9.12
C LYS A 51 -6.99 0.09 8.13
N LYS A 52 -7.53 -1.14 8.09
CA LYS A 52 -7.25 -2.16 7.07
C LYS A 52 -8.50 -2.37 6.20
N ILE A 53 -8.33 -2.38 4.88
CA ILE A 53 -9.41 -2.63 3.91
C ILE A 53 -8.94 -3.72 2.97
N GLU A 54 -9.71 -4.80 2.86
CA GLU A 54 -9.40 -5.92 1.98
C GLU A 54 -10.44 -6.09 0.89
N GLY A 55 -9.93 -6.37 -0.32
CA GLY A 55 -10.70 -6.56 -1.52
C GLY A 55 -11.15 -5.25 -2.17
N PRO A 56 -11.76 -5.34 -3.35
CA PRO A 56 -12.29 -4.17 -4.04
C PRO A 56 -13.44 -3.56 -3.22
N LYS A 57 -13.35 -2.26 -2.94
CA LYS A 57 -14.42 -1.48 -2.31
C LYS A 57 -14.80 -0.29 -3.19
N PRO A 58 -16.07 0.16 -3.18
CA PRO A 58 -16.49 1.34 -3.91
C PRO A 58 -16.02 2.62 -3.19
N PHE A 59 -15.93 3.72 -3.94
CA PHE A 59 -15.52 5.04 -3.45
C PHE A 59 -16.16 5.47 -2.11
N PRO A 60 -17.48 5.27 -1.86
CA PRO A 60 -18.10 5.73 -0.61
C PRO A 60 -17.51 5.12 0.66
N ILE A 61 -16.98 3.90 0.59
CA ILE A 61 -16.31 3.26 1.74
C ILE A 61 -15.03 4.02 2.09
N PHE A 62 -14.24 4.40 1.10
CA PHE A 62 -13.02 5.17 1.31
C PHE A 62 -13.32 6.58 1.82
N SER A 63 -14.30 7.28 1.23
CA SER A 63 -14.71 8.63 1.68
C SER A 63 -15.10 8.62 3.15
N SER A 64 -15.98 7.70 3.56
CA SER A 64 -16.45 7.61 4.94
C SER A 64 -15.32 7.32 5.93
N ILE A 65 -14.32 6.52 5.56
CA ILE A 65 -13.19 6.20 6.44
C ILE A 65 -12.29 7.41 6.60
N ILE A 66 -11.93 8.07 5.49
CA ILE A 66 -11.04 9.24 5.50
C ILE A 66 -11.70 10.40 6.29
N GLU A 67 -12.97 10.68 6.04
CA GLU A 67 -13.72 11.72 6.76
C GLU A 67 -13.83 11.44 8.27
N SER A 68 -13.90 10.16 8.68
CA SER A 68 -13.88 9.78 10.11
C SER A 68 -12.53 10.10 10.74
N ILE A 69 -11.44 9.75 10.05
CA ILE A 69 -10.07 9.96 10.53
C ILE A 69 -9.80 11.46 10.67
N GLU A 70 -10.18 12.27 9.68
CA GLU A 70 -10.00 13.73 9.73
C GLU A 70 -10.72 14.35 10.94
N LYS A 71 -11.96 13.93 11.23
CA LYS A 71 -12.73 14.41 12.40
C LYS A 71 -12.07 14.03 13.72
N GLU A 72 -11.58 12.80 13.85
CA GLU A 72 -10.87 12.32 15.04
C GLU A 72 -9.54 13.07 15.26
N THR A 73 -8.83 13.45 14.19
CA THR A 73 -7.60 14.26 14.30
C THR A 73 -7.86 15.72 14.65
N ALA A 74 -9.03 16.28 14.30
CA ALA A 74 -9.38 17.67 14.58
C ALA A 74 -9.89 17.93 16.01
N THR A 75 -10.10 16.87 16.80
CA THR A 75 -10.60 16.94 18.18
C THR A 75 -9.53 16.67 19.25
N ASN A 76 -8.28 16.43 18.84
CA ASN A 76 -7.11 16.25 19.71
C ASN A 76 -6.16 17.44 19.66
#